data_AF-A0A7M7J5B5-F1
#
_entry.id   AF-A0A7M7J5B5-F1
#
_cell.length_a   1.000
_cell.length_b   1.000
_cell.length_c   1.000
_cell.angle_alpha   90.00
_cell.angle_beta   90.00
_cell.angle_gamma   90.00
#
_symmetry.space_group_name_H-M   'P 1'
#
loop_
_entity.id
_entity.type
_entity.pdbx_description
1 polymer ?
#
loop_
_entity_poly.entity_id
_entity_poly.type
_entity_poly.pdbx_seq_one_letter_code
_entity_poly.pdbx_strand_id
1 'polypeptide(L)'
;MSKVCLEGNHCLGLYDDGNGLPNRTYYGRGFIQLTWAANYKVASECLGLGDKLLKDPDLVATDIKINMLVSVWYWKARVQPLIKGKEDSFGLTTKGINPEECVRVNRLAKRRYRIYLKVADALKIENKAKENGCYN
;
A
#
# COMPACT_ATOMS: atom_id res chain seq x y z
N MET A 1 -8.03 6.84 -8.67
CA MET A 1 -7.01 6.90 -9.75
C MET A 1 -5.86 7.71 -9.20
N SER A 2 -4.65 7.13 -9.06
CA SER A 2 -3.47 7.90 -8.70
C SER A 2 -3.15 8.87 -9.86
N LYS A 3 -3.02 10.16 -9.57
CA LYS A 3 -2.43 11.10 -10.52
C LYS A 3 -0.94 10.78 -10.57
N VAL A 4 -0.37 10.62 -11.76
CA VAL A 4 1.06 10.34 -11.92
C VAL A 4 1.83 11.61 -11.60
N CYS A 5 2.57 11.59 -10.50
CA CYS A 5 3.53 12.62 -10.13
C CYS A 5 4.87 12.27 -10.80
N LEU A 6 5.21 12.93 -11.90
CA LEU A 6 6.55 12.91 -12.46
C LEU A 6 7.47 13.85 -11.63
N GLU A 7 8.78 13.64 -11.72
CA GLU A 7 9.79 14.44 -11.00
C GLU A 7 9.53 15.96 -11.14
N GLY A 8 9.56 16.69 -10.02
CA GLY A 8 9.29 18.13 -9.95
C GLY A 8 8.14 18.50 -8.99
N ASN A 9 7.99 19.81 -8.73
CA ASN A 9 7.03 20.41 -7.78
C ASN A 9 5.54 20.26 -8.17
N HIS A 10 5.20 19.49 -9.20
CA HIS A 10 3.85 19.41 -9.79
C HIS A 10 2.82 18.63 -8.95
N CYS A 11 3.20 18.12 -7.76
CA CYS A 11 2.28 17.46 -6.83
C CYS A 11 2.19 18.10 -5.44
N LEU A 12 2.71 19.31 -5.28
CA LEU A 12 2.48 20.11 -4.08
C LEU A 12 0.97 20.28 -3.84
N GLY A 13 0.52 19.97 -2.63
CA GLY A 13 -0.88 20.10 -2.20
C GLY A 13 -1.84 18.96 -2.62
N LEU A 14 -1.48 18.08 -3.56
CA LEU A 14 -2.38 16.98 -3.99
C LEU A 14 -2.47 15.82 -2.99
N TYR A 15 -1.48 15.70 -2.12
CA TYR A 15 -1.36 14.66 -1.09
C TYR A 15 -1.14 15.28 0.29
N ASP A 16 -1.86 16.38 0.55
CA ASP A 16 -1.82 17.08 1.82
C ASP A 16 -2.91 16.55 2.76
N ASP A 17 -2.47 15.91 3.83
CA ASP A 17 -3.30 15.43 4.94
C ASP A 17 -3.08 16.28 6.21
N GLY A 18 -2.49 17.47 6.08
CA GLY A 18 -2.16 18.38 7.18
C GLY A 18 -0.94 17.97 8.02
N ASN A 19 -0.30 16.83 7.72
CA ASN A 19 0.87 16.33 8.45
C ASN A 19 2.18 16.51 7.66
N GLY A 20 2.12 17.14 6.48
CA GLY A 20 3.25 17.33 5.59
C GLY A 20 4.27 18.35 6.09
N LEU A 21 5.49 18.27 5.55
CA LEU A 21 6.54 19.27 5.77
C LEU A 21 6.59 20.21 4.58
N PRO A 22 6.99 21.48 4.76
CA PRO A 22 7.15 22.43 3.65
C PRO A 22 8.05 21.85 2.55
N ASN A 23 7.67 22.08 1.29
CA ASN A 23 8.40 21.62 0.10
C ASN A 23 8.59 20.09 0.01
N ARG A 24 7.77 19.30 0.71
CA ARG A 24 7.74 17.84 0.58
C ARG A 24 6.40 17.37 0.02
N THR A 25 6.42 16.25 -0.71
CA THR A 25 5.22 15.64 -1.29
C THR A 25 5.16 14.16 -0.93
N TYR A 26 3.95 13.68 -0.61
CA TYR A 26 3.72 12.33 -0.07
C TYR A 26 2.82 11.50 -0.99
N TYR A 27 3.10 11.57 -2.29
CA TYR A 27 2.47 10.70 -3.28
C TYR A 27 2.91 9.24 -3.12
N GLY A 28 2.25 8.33 -3.86
CA GLY A 28 2.52 6.90 -3.84
C GLY A 28 3.95 6.54 -4.24
N ARG A 29 4.72 5.95 -3.32
CA ARG A 29 6.07 5.42 -3.58
C ARG A 29 6.21 3.96 -3.16
N GLY A 30 7.18 3.27 -3.77
CA GLY A 30 7.51 1.88 -3.45
C GLY A 30 6.45 0.87 -3.90
N PHE A 31 6.64 -0.39 -3.50
CA PHE A 31 5.81 -1.52 -3.94
C PHE A 31 4.37 -1.44 -3.44
N ILE A 32 4.17 -0.98 -2.20
CA ILE A 32 2.83 -0.80 -1.63
C ILE A 32 2.18 0.55 -1.99
N GLN A 33 2.88 1.42 -2.74
CA GLN A 33 2.43 2.78 -3.08
C GLN A 33 2.04 3.60 -1.84
N LEU A 34 2.96 3.67 -0.86
CA LEU A 34 2.76 4.42 0.37
C LEU A 34 2.44 5.89 0.05
N THR A 35 1.32 6.39 0.56
CA THR A 35 0.76 7.72 0.27
C THR A 35 0.33 8.39 1.57
N TRP A 36 0.32 9.73 1.62
CA TRP A 36 -0.08 10.58 2.76
C TRP A 36 1.02 10.73 3.83
N ALA A 37 1.30 11.97 4.27
CA ALA A 37 2.41 12.28 5.17
C ALA A 37 2.29 11.54 6.51
N ALA A 38 1.07 11.39 7.02
CA ALA A 38 0.80 10.60 8.23
C ALA A 38 1.27 9.15 8.10
N ASN A 39 1.12 8.53 6.93
CA ASN A 39 1.58 7.16 6.72
C ASN A 39 3.11 7.08 6.63
N TYR A 40 3.78 8.05 6.02
CA TYR A 40 5.25 8.13 6.02
C TYR A 40 5.80 8.30 7.44
N LYS A 41 5.17 9.15 8.25
CA LYS A 41 5.52 9.34 9.66
C LYS A 41 5.38 8.04 10.46
N VAL A 42 4.20 7.42 10.45
CA VAL A 42 3.95 6.19 11.24
C VAL A 42 4.84 5.03 10.76
N ALA A 43 5.05 4.89 9.45
CA ALA A 43 5.97 3.89 8.91
C ALA A 43 7.39 4.10 9.44
N SER A 44 7.88 5.35 9.40
CA SER A 44 9.20 5.73 9.87
C SER A 44 9.39 5.42 11.37
N GLU A 45 8.41 5.78 12.20
CA GLU A 45 8.42 5.53 13.65
C GLU A 45 8.41 4.02 13.97
N CYS A 46 7.51 3.26 13.35
CA CYS A 46 7.41 1.81 13.58
C CYS A 46 8.64 1.03 13.10
N LEU A 47 9.35 1.53 12.10
CA LEU A 47 10.57 0.93 11.57
C LEU A 47 11.83 1.37 12.35
N GLY A 48 11.70 2.19 13.40
CA GLY A 48 12.83 2.68 14.18
C GLY A 48 13.68 3.72 13.44
N LEU A 49 13.10 4.41 12.45
CA LEU A 49 13.77 5.41 11.61
C LEU A 49 13.51 6.86 12.07
N GLY A 50 12.83 7.05 13.21
CA GLY A 50 12.43 8.38 13.67
C GLY A 50 11.50 9.06 12.66
N ASP A 51 11.80 10.29 12.25
CA ASP A 51 11.05 11.04 11.24
C ASP A 51 11.68 11.01 9.83
N LYS A 52 12.62 10.08 9.60
CA LYS A 52 13.40 10.01 8.36
C LYS A 52 12.54 9.97 7.11
N LEU A 53 11.49 9.13 7.07
CA LEU A 53 10.63 9.02 5.88
C LEU A 53 9.67 10.22 5.73
N LEU A 54 9.42 10.98 6.80
CA LEU A 54 8.70 12.25 6.71
C LEU A 54 9.60 13.34 6.11
N LYS A 55 10.87 13.41 6.55
CA LYS A 55 11.86 14.38 6.06
C LYS A 55 12.35 14.09 4.65
N ASP A 56 12.43 12.81 4.28
CA ASP A 56 12.92 12.35 2.99
C ASP A 56 12.05 11.19 2.46
N PRO A 57 10.85 11.52 1.91
CA PRO A 57 9.92 10.51 1.44
C PRO A 57 10.43 9.77 0.18
N ASP A 58 11.38 10.33 -0.56
CA ASP A 58 11.92 9.71 -1.78
C ASP A 58 12.70 8.42 -1.50
N LEU A 59 13.19 8.24 -0.26
CA LEU A 59 13.82 7.00 0.20
C LEU A 59 12.94 5.76 -0.01
N VAL A 60 11.61 5.91 0.06
CA VAL A 60 10.67 4.80 -0.18
C VAL A 60 10.71 4.33 -1.64
N ALA A 61 11.10 5.20 -2.58
CA ALA A 61 11.28 4.86 -3.99
C ALA A 61 12.72 4.47 -4.34
N THR A 62 13.73 5.11 -3.73
CA THR A 62 15.14 5.00 -4.13
C THR A 62 15.95 3.98 -3.34
N ASP A 63 15.58 3.68 -2.09
CA ASP A 63 16.24 2.65 -1.27
C ASP A 63 15.37 1.38 -1.23
N ILE A 64 15.86 0.32 -1.89
CA ILE A 64 15.15 -0.96 -1.97
C ILE A 64 14.92 -1.63 -0.61
N LYS A 65 15.82 -1.44 0.37
CA LYS A 65 15.65 -1.99 1.73
C LYS A 65 14.52 -1.25 2.43
N ILE A 66 14.49 0.08 2.35
CA ILE A 66 13.41 0.89 2.91
C ILE A 66 12.07 0.56 2.23
N ASN A 67 12.04 0.44 0.91
CA ASN A 67 10.85 0.06 0.16
C ASN A 67 10.27 -1.29 0.64
N MET A 68 11.12 -2.31 0.79
CA MET A 68 10.71 -3.62 1.30
C MET A 68 10.22 -3.55 2.76
N LEU A 69 10.94 -2.84 3.63
CA LEU A 69 10.54 -2.66 5.04
C LEU A 69 9.18 -1.98 5.16
N VAL A 70 8.95 -0.90 4.42
CA VAL A 70 7.67 -0.19 4.38
C VAL A 70 6.55 -1.11 3.88
N SER A 71 6.79 -1.88 2.82
CA SER A 71 5.79 -2.78 2.24
C SER A 71 5.40 -3.91 3.22
N VAL A 72 6.37 -4.51 3.90
CA VAL A 72 6.13 -5.55 4.91
C VAL A 72 5.46 -4.97 6.16
N TRP A 73 5.89 -3.79 6.61
CA TRP A 73 5.25 -3.08 7.72
C TRP A 73 3.78 -2.81 7.41
N TYR A 74 3.48 -2.25 6.24
CA TYR A 74 2.10 -1.94 5.86
C TYR A 74 1.25 -3.21 5.84
N TRP A 75 1.78 -4.31 5.27
CA TRP A 75 1.12 -5.60 5.29
C TRP A 75 0.79 -6.06 6.71
N LYS A 76 1.79 -6.10 7.61
CA LYS A 76 1.60 -6.55 9.01
C LYS A 76 0.67 -5.65 9.80
N ALA A 77 0.75 -4.33 9.62
CA ALA A 77 0.02 -3.37 10.43
C ALA A 77 -1.41 -3.11 9.93
N ARG A 78 -1.65 -3.16 8.62
CA ARG A 78 -2.93 -2.73 8.01
C ARG A 78 -3.70 -3.86 7.34
N VAL A 79 -3.01 -4.86 6.81
CA VAL A 79 -3.65 -5.91 5.99
C VAL A 79 -3.84 -7.21 6.79
N GLN A 80 -2.78 -7.71 7.42
CA GLN A 80 -2.79 -8.96 8.17
C GLN A 80 -3.90 -9.03 9.25
N PRO A 81 -4.19 -7.96 10.02
CA PRO A 81 -5.26 -8.02 11.02
C PRO A 81 -6.64 -8.30 10.43
N LEU A 82 -6.89 -7.89 9.17
CA LEU A 82 -8.18 -8.06 8.51
C LEU A 82 -8.44 -9.48 8.02
N ILE A 83 -7.37 -10.25 7.77
CA ILE A 83 -7.47 -11.63 7.27
C ILE A 83 -7.32 -12.68 8.36
N LYS A 84 -7.08 -12.28 9.62
CA LYS A 84 -6.92 -13.21 10.75
C LYS A 84 -8.21 -14.03 10.94
N GLY A 85 -8.10 -15.35 10.84
CA GLY A 85 -9.23 -16.29 10.87
C GLY A 85 -10.07 -16.33 9.59
N LYS A 86 -9.60 -15.67 8.52
CA LYS A 86 -10.22 -15.59 7.19
C LYS A 86 -9.12 -15.59 6.11
N GLU A 87 -8.08 -16.39 6.32
CA GLU A 87 -6.87 -16.41 5.50
C GLU A 87 -7.16 -16.82 4.05
N ASP A 88 -8.27 -17.52 3.80
CA ASP A 88 -8.74 -17.88 2.46
C ASP A 88 -9.48 -16.75 1.72
N SER A 89 -9.64 -15.57 2.32
CA SER A 89 -10.43 -14.47 1.76
C SER A 89 -9.55 -13.36 1.16
N PHE A 90 -9.11 -13.53 -0.10
CA PHE A 90 -8.20 -12.58 -0.76
C PHE A 90 -8.78 -11.17 -0.85
N GLY A 91 -10.09 -11.03 -1.03
CA GLY A 91 -10.76 -9.73 -1.13
C GLY A 91 -10.57 -8.85 0.12
N LEU A 92 -10.41 -9.45 1.31
CA LEU A 92 -10.10 -8.70 2.53
C LEU A 92 -8.71 -8.04 2.48
N THR A 93 -7.76 -8.63 1.75
CA THR A 93 -6.45 -8.00 1.52
C THR A 93 -6.57 -6.75 0.66
N THR A 94 -7.41 -6.82 -0.39
CA THR A 94 -7.70 -5.69 -1.26
C THR A 94 -8.42 -4.59 -0.49
N LYS A 95 -9.37 -4.95 0.38
CA LYS A 95 -10.04 -4.02 1.28
C LYS A 95 -9.07 -3.34 2.25
N GLY A 96 -8.07 -4.05 2.76
CA GLY A 96 -7.02 -3.47 3.62
C GLY A 96 -6.07 -2.53 2.90
N ILE A 97 -5.85 -2.73 1.60
CA ILE A 97 -4.97 -1.88 0.78
C ILE A 97 -5.74 -0.66 0.26
N ASN A 98 -6.92 -0.86 -0.30
CA ASN A 98 -7.72 0.21 -0.87
C ASN A 98 -9.23 -0.10 -0.76
N PRO A 99 -9.88 0.30 0.35
CA PRO A 99 -11.30 0.05 0.59
C PRO A 99 -12.23 0.56 -0.52
N GLU A 100 -11.87 1.65 -1.21
CA GLU A 100 -12.67 2.21 -2.30
C GLU A 100 -12.83 1.26 -3.49
N GLU A 101 -11.88 0.35 -3.70
CA GLU A 101 -12.01 -0.68 -4.73
C GLU A 101 -13.13 -1.68 -4.43
N CYS A 102 -13.59 -1.75 -3.18
CA CYS A 102 -14.51 -2.76 -2.68
C CYS A 102 -15.96 -2.29 -2.55
N VAL A 103 -16.24 -0.99 -2.71
CA VAL A 103 -17.59 -0.40 -2.57
C VAL A 103 -18.59 -0.98 -3.60
N ARG A 104 -18.10 -1.31 -4.80
CA ARG A 104 -18.85 -1.97 -5.87
C ARG A 104 -17.90 -2.87 -6.63
N VAL A 105 -18.42 -3.79 -7.44
CA VAL A 105 -17.59 -4.62 -8.32
C VAL A 105 -16.67 -3.73 -9.15
N ASN A 106 -15.36 -3.91 -8.95
CA ASN A 106 -14.33 -3.04 -9.51
C ASN A 106 -13.33 -3.85 -10.33
N ARG A 107 -13.04 -3.40 -11.55
CA ARG A 107 -12.05 -4.06 -12.43
C ARG A 107 -10.64 -4.13 -11.81
N LEU A 108 -10.28 -3.18 -10.94
CA LEU A 108 -8.98 -3.14 -10.29
C LEU A 108 -8.85 -4.23 -9.23
N ALA A 109 -9.84 -4.38 -8.36
CA ALA A 109 -9.83 -5.44 -7.36
C ALA A 109 -9.94 -6.84 -8.00
N LYS A 110 -10.72 -7.01 -9.08
CA LYS A 110 -10.67 -8.23 -9.91
C LYS A 110 -9.27 -8.50 -10.50
N ARG A 111 -8.58 -7.44 -10.95
CA ARG A 111 -7.21 -7.55 -11.48
C ARG A 111 -6.21 -7.96 -10.40
N ARG A 112 -6.34 -7.47 -9.16
CA ARG A 112 -5.51 -7.89 -8.02
C ARG A 112 -5.63 -9.39 -7.79
N TYR A 113 -6.86 -9.92 -7.77
CA TYR A 113 -7.08 -11.36 -7.60
C TYR A 113 -6.47 -12.20 -8.74
N ARG A 114 -6.56 -11.73 -9.99
CA ARG A 114 -5.90 -12.41 -11.13
C ARG A 114 -4.39 -12.42 -11.02
N ILE A 115 -3.78 -11.36 -10.49
CA ILE A 115 -2.33 -11.32 -10.24
C ILE A 115 -1.97 -12.32 -9.14
N TYR A 116 -2.76 -12.37 -8.07
CA TYR A 116 -2.60 -13.38 -7.02
C TYR A 116 -2.60 -14.80 -7.58
N LEU A 117 -3.56 -15.16 -8.44
CA LEU A 117 -3.61 -16.50 -9.03
C LEU A 117 -2.32 -16.82 -9.80
N LYS A 118 -1.81 -15.89 -10.62
CA LYS A 118 -0.55 -16.08 -11.36
C LYS A 118 0.65 -16.30 -10.43
N VAL A 119 0.73 -15.55 -9.33
CA VAL A 119 1.82 -15.70 -8.35
C VAL A 119 1.67 -17.01 -7.58
N ALA A 120 0.45 -17.36 -7.17
CA ALA A 120 0.15 -18.61 -6.50
C ALA A 120 0.51 -19.83 -7.37
N ASP A 121 0.21 -19.78 -8.67
CA ASP A 121 0.59 -20.83 -9.62
C ASP A 121 2.12 -20.93 -9.78
N ALA A 122 2.81 -19.79 -9.93
CA ALA A 122 4.27 -19.76 -10.04
C ALA A 122 4.96 -20.32 -8.78
N LEU A 123 4.35 -20.13 -7.60
CA LEU A 123 4.81 -20.64 -6.32
C LEU A 123 4.26 -22.05 -5.98
N LYS A 124 3.49 -22.67 -6.89
CA LYS A 124 2.86 -23.98 -6.71
C LYS A 124 1.98 -24.08 -5.45
N ILE A 125 1.25 -23.03 -5.13
CA ILE A 125 0.27 -23.04 -4.04
C ILE A 125 -0.98 -23.81 -4.45
N GLU A 126 -1.25 -24.91 -3.74
CA GLU A 126 -2.42 -25.77 -3.96
C GLU A 126 -3.69 -25.16 -3.37
N ASN A 127 -3.64 -24.80 -2.08
CA ASN A 127 -4.78 -24.22 -1.35
C ASN A 127 -4.87 -22.72 -1.57
N LYS A 128 -5.40 -22.32 -2.74
CA LYS A 128 -5.57 -20.92 -3.09
C LYS A 128 -6.72 -20.27 -2.31
N ALA A 129 -6.51 -19.03 -1.90
CA ALA A 129 -7.54 -18.14 -1.39
C ALA A 129 -8.60 -17.86 -2.47
N LYS A 130 -9.84 -17.66 -2.03
CA LYS A 130 -10.98 -17.26 -2.84
C LYS A 130 -11.01 -15.73 -3.00
N GLU A 131 -11.72 -15.25 -4.02
CA GLU A 131 -11.83 -13.80 -4.31
C GLU A 131 -12.65 -13.00 -3.26
N ASN A 132 -13.38 -13.68 -2.38
CA ASN A 132 -14.38 -13.11 -1.48
C ASN A 132 -13.82 -12.07 -0.47
N GLY A 133 -14.72 -11.22 0.05
CA GLY A 133 -14.45 -10.27 1.13
C GLY A 133 -14.22 -8.82 0.70
N CYS A 134 -14.14 -8.54 -0.60
CA CYS A 134 -14.07 -7.17 -1.12
C CYS A 134 -15.48 -6.64 -1.43
N TYR A 135 -16.24 -7.30 -2.29
CA TYR A 135 -17.60 -6.88 -2.64
C TYR A 135 -18.64 -7.74 -1.91
N ASN A 136 -19.80 -7.16 -1.60
CA ASN A 136 -20.97 -7.86 -1.07
C ASN A 136 -21.79 -8.49 -2.20
#